data_AF-A0A4W5JU21-F1
#
_entry.id   AF-A0A4W5JU21-F1
#
_cell.length_a   1.000
_cell.length_b   1.000
_cell.length_c   1.000
_cell.angle_alpha   90.00
_cell.angle_beta   90.00
_cell.angle_gamma   90.00
#
_symmetry.space_group_name_H-M   'P 1'
#
loop_
_entity.id
_entity.type
_entity.pdbx_description
1 polymer ?
#
loop_
_entity_poly.entity_id
_entity_poly.type
_entity_poly.pdbx_seq_one_letter_code
_entity_poly.pdbx_strand_id
1 'polypeptide(L)'
;MRECDGLTDSLLYIIQTALGSNDIDSKTIENCVCILRNLSYRLAAETSQGQQLGSEELDGLLCDANGRDGETSGCWGKKKKKKKGQDQWDGVGPLQDSADPPKGVQMLWHPSIVKPYLTLLSECSNPDTLEGAAGALQNLAAGSWKWSVYIRAAVRKEKGLPILVELLRIDNDRVVCAVATALRNMALDIRNKELIGKTHTLHIASALASCGLSV
;
A
#
# COMPACT_ATOMS: atom_id res chain seq x y z
N MET A 1 15.44 -11.10 -11.68
CA MET A 1 15.35 -9.63 -11.87
C MET A 1 15.45 -8.86 -10.56
N ARG A 2 14.69 -9.20 -9.51
CA ARG A 2 14.76 -8.47 -8.21
C ARG A 2 16.16 -8.38 -7.59
N GLU A 3 16.97 -9.41 -7.79
CA GLU A 3 18.35 -9.50 -7.28
C GLU A 3 19.38 -8.80 -8.18
N CYS A 4 18.95 -8.13 -9.26
CA CYS A 4 19.86 -7.38 -10.11
C CYS A 4 20.24 -6.07 -9.41
N ASP A 5 21.51 -5.96 -9.03
CA ASP A 5 22.04 -4.79 -8.33
C ASP A 5 21.74 -3.48 -9.07
N GLY A 6 21.21 -2.51 -8.35
CA GLY A 6 20.89 -1.17 -8.87
C GLY A 6 19.69 -1.09 -9.81
N LEU A 7 19.06 -2.21 -10.21
CA LEU A 7 17.90 -2.17 -11.11
C LEU A 7 16.73 -1.40 -10.49
N THR A 8 16.33 -1.75 -9.27
CA THR A 8 15.19 -1.11 -8.61
C THR A 8 15.46 0.38 -8.35
N ASP A 9 16.67 0.71 -7.91
CA ASP A 9 17.09 2.10 -7.67
C ASP A 9 17.03 2.92 -8.95
N SER A 10 17.54 2.37 -10.07
CA SER A 10 17.54 3.05 -11.37
C SER A 10 16.13 3.30 -11.90
N LEU A 11 15.24 2.30 -11.81
CA LEU A 11 13.85 2.44 -12.25
C LEU A 11 13.11 3.51 -11.44
N LEU A 12 13.31 3.53 -10.12
CA LEU A 12 12.70 4.53 -9.25
C LEU A 12 13.30 5.93 -9.46
N TYR A 13 14.61 6.02 -9.72
CA TYR A 13 15.26 7.29 -10.06
C TYR A 13 14.71 7.89 -11.36
N ILE A 14 14.52 7.06 -12.39
CA ILE A 14 13.91 7.48 -13.66
C ILE A 14 12.49 8.01 -13.42
N ILE A 15 11.67 7.29 -12.64
CA ILE A 15 10.31 7.74 -12.29
C ILE A 15 10.37 9.07 -11.55
N GLN A 16 11.18 9.18 -10.49
CA GLN A 16 11.30 10.38 -9.67
C GLN A 16 11.73 11.61 -10.48
N THR A 17 12.62 11.43 -11.47
CA THR A 17 13.10 12.52 -12.33
C THR A 17 12.01 13.05 -13.26
N ALA A 18 11.04 12.20 -13.63
CA ALA A 18 9.94 12.59 -14.51
C ALA A 18 8.72 13.19 -13.77
N LEU A 19 8.63 13.04 -12.45
CA LEU A 19 7.53 13.64 -11.68
C LEU A 19 7.59 15.17 -11.77
N GLY A 20 6.46 15.80 -12.09
CA GLY A 20 6.39 17.24 -12.34
C GLY A 20 7.08 17.72 -13.62
N SER A 21 7.52 16.82 -14.50
CA SER A 21 8.08 17.16 -15.82
C SER A 21 7.12 16.77 -16.95
N ASN A 22 7.44 17.21 -18.18
CA ASN A 22 6.68 16.83 -19.37
C ASN A 22 6.90 15.37 -19.80
N ASP A 23 7.83 14.64 -19.16
CA ASP A 23 8.19 13.27 -19.50
C ASP A 23 7.37 12.22 -18.73
N ILE A 24 6.46 12.65 -17.84
CA ILE A 24 5.67 11.77 -16.96
C ILE A 24 4.81 10.76 -17.76
N ASP A 25 4.37 11.13 -18.96
CA ASP A 25 3.57 10.29 -19.85
C ASP A 25 4.41 9.47 -20.85
N SER A 26 5.74 9.54 -20.76
CA SER A 26 6.63 8.89 -21.73
C SER A 26 6.60 7.36 -21.64
N LYS A 27 6.92 6.71 -22.77
CA LYS A 27 7.02 5.24 -22.84
C LYS A 27 8.07 4.68 -21.88
N THR A 28 9.09 5.47 -21.55
CA THR A 28 10.11 5.10 -20.55
C THR A 28 9.49 4.93 -19.17
N ILE A 29 8.62 5.86 -18.75
CA ILE A 29 7.93 5.81 -17.45
C ILE A 29 6.96 4.63 -17.41
N GLU A 30 6.17 4.46 -18.47
CA GLU A 30 5.27 3.30 -18.60
C GLU A 30 6.03 1.98 -18.41
N ASN A 31 7.16 1.80 -19.10
CA ASN A 31 8.00 0.60 -18.97
C ASN A 31 8.56 0.43 -17.56
N CYS A 32 9.06 1.50 -16.93
CA CYS A 32 9.61 1.44 -15.58
C CYS A 32 8.55 1.02 -14.56
N VAL A 33 7.35 1.59 -14.65
CA VAL A 33 6.22 1.28 -13.78
C VAL A 33 5.74 -0.16 -14.00
N CYS A 34 5.64 -0.62 -15.25
CA CYS A 34 5.29 -2.00 -15.57
C CYS A 34 6.30 -3.01 -14.99
N ILE A 35 7.60 -2.72 -15.09
CA ILE A 35 8.64 -3.56 -14.49
C ILE A 35 8.46 -3.58 -12.97
N LEU A 36 8.31 -2.42 -12.31
CA LEU A 36 8.14 -2.38 -10.85
C LEU A 36 6.85 -3.06 -10.38
N ARG A 37 5.75 -2.97 -11.14
CA ARG A 37 4.52 -3.75 -10.88
C ARG A 37 4.82 -5.24 -10.85
N ASN A 38 5.52 -5.74 -11.86
CA ASN A 38 5.90 -7.16 -11.96
C ASN A 38 6.85 -7.57 -10.83
N LEU A 39 7.83 -6.72 -10.52
CA LEU A 39 8.72 -6.94 -9.38
C LEU A 39 7.98 -6.88 -8.04
N SER A 40 6.81 -6.25 -7.95
CA SER A 40 6.01 -6.22 -6.72
C SER A 40 5.09 -7.44 -6.56
N TYR A 41 4.91 -8.26 -7.59
CA TYR A 41 3.99 -9.42 -7.56
C TYR A 41 4.46 -10.51 -6.59
N ARG A 42 3.58 -10.97 -5.69
CA ARG A 42 3.88 -12.05 -4.70
C ARG A 42 5.12 -11.81 -3.83
N LEU A 43 5.50 -10.55 -3.63
CA LEU A 43 6.71 -10.14 -2.92
C LEU A 43 6.82 -10.78 -1.51
N ALA A 44 5.70 -10.86 -0.79
CA ALA A 44 5.62 -11.50 0.53
C ALA A 44 5.94 -13.00 0.51
N ALA A 45 5.59 -13.72 -0.57
CA ALA A 45 5.82 -15.16 -0.66
C ALA A 45 7.24 -15.49 -1.15
N GLU A 46 7.87 -14.58 -1.90
CA GLU A 46 9.12 -14.83 -2.62
C GLU A 46 10.33 -14.13 -1.99
N THR A 47 10.14 -13.28 -0.99
CA THR A 47 11.23 -12.65 -0.23
C THR A 47 11.52 -13.46 1.02
N SER A 48 12.79 -13.70 1.35
CA SER A 48 13.23 -14.42 2.55
C SER A 48 12.73 -13.76 3.87
N GLN A 49 12.48 -12.44 3.88
CA GLN A 49 11.81 -11.73 4.98
C GLN A 49 10.33 -12.14 5.17
N GLY A 50 9.68 -12.66 4.13
CA GLY A 50 8.31 -13.18 4.19
C GLY A 50 8.18 -14.44 5.04
N GLN A 51 9.24 -15.23 5.14
CA GLN A 51 9.27 -16.46 5.94
C GLN A 51 9.60 -16.24 7.42
N GLN A 52 10.27 -15.13 7.76
CA GLN A 52 10.78 -14.90 9.12
C GLN A 52 9.78 -14.19 10.06
N LEU A 53 8.78 -13.47 9.54
CA LEU A 53 7.97 -12.53 10.34
C LEU A 53 6.46 -12.82 10.32
N GLY A 54 6.03 -13.90 9.67
CA GLY A 54 4.61 -14.20 9.46
C GLY A 54 3.88 -14.89 10.62
N SER A 55 4.58 -15.40 11.65
CA SER A 55 4.00 -16.40 12.56
C SER A 55 3.77 -15.98 14.02
N GLU A 56 4.40 -14.92 14.54
CA GLU A 56 4.44 -14.74 16.02
C GLU A 56 3.90 -13.40 16.57
N GLU A 57 3.83 -12.32 15.79
CA GLU A 57 3.45 -10.99 16.34
C GLU A 57 2.08 -10.45 15.88
N LEU A 58 1.46 -11.00 14.83
CA LEU A 58 0.24 -10.42 14.25
C LEU A 58 -1.07 -10.91 14.89
N ASP A 59 -1.03 -11.99 15.68
CA ASP A 59 -2.23 -12.56 16.30
C ASP A 59 -2.86 -11.57 17.31
N GLY A 60 -2.04 -10.76 17.98
CA GLY A 60 -2.50 -9.76 18.96
C GLY A 60 -3.16 -8.50 18.39
N LEU A 61 -3.19 -8.30 17.07
CA LEU A 61 -3.86 -7.15 16.44
C LEU A 61 -5.24 -7.48 15.86
N LEU A 62 -5.63 -8.76 15.83
CA LEU A 62 -6.89 -9.22 15.23
C LEU A 62 -7.88 -9.80 16.25
N CYS A 63 -7.48 -10.01 17.50
CA CYS A 63 -8.34 -10.56 18.55
C CYS A 63 -8.69 -9.53 19.62
N ASP A 64 -9.74 -8.74 19.38
CA ASP A 64 -10.54 -8.20 20.48
C ASP A 64 -12.00 -8.04 20.03
N ALA A 65 -12.61 -9.20 19.75
CA ALA A 65 -14.05 -9.33 19.51
C ALA A 65 -14.52 -10.70 20.01
N ASN A 66 -14.35 -10.98 21.31
CA ASN A 66 -15.21 -11.95 21.97
C ASN A 66 -15.28 -11.63 23.48
N GLY A 67 -16.41 -11.05 23.89
CA GLY A 67 -16.72 -10.87 25.30
C GLY A 67 -16.84 -12.22 26.00
N ARG A 68 -16.02 -12.43 27.03
CA ARG A 68 -16.25 -13.44 28.07
C ARG A 68 -15.75 -12.88 29.40
N ASP A 69 -16.68 -12.81 30.34
CA ASP A 69 -16.46 -12.53 31.75
C ASP A 69 -15.37 -13.43 32.34
N GLY A 70 -14.52 -12.83 33.15
CA GLY A 70 -13.47 -13.51 33.90
C GLY A 70 -12.82 -12.53 34.87
N GLU A 71 -13.44 -12.39 36.05
CA GLU A 71 -12.87 -11.68 37.19
C GLU A 71 -11.45 -12.16 37.50
N THR A 72 -10.46 -11.29 37.40
CA THR A 72 -9.24 -11.41 38.21
C THR A 72 -8.71 -10.02 38.55
N SER A 73 -8.61 -9.79 39.86
CA SER A 73 -8.17 -8.57 40.51
C SER A 73 -6.69 -8.29 40.28
N GLY A 74 -6.31 -7.02 40.09
CA GLY A 74 -4.90 -6.66 39.94
C GLY A 74 -4.64 -5.16 39.81
N CYS A 75 -5.04 -4.37 40.81
CA CYS A 75 -4.62 -2.98 40.93
C CYS A 75 -3.19 -2.90 41.50
N TRP A 76 -2.18 -2.61 40.67
CA TRP A 76 -0.94 -1.96 41.12
C TRP A 76 -0.45 -0.97 40.08
N GLY A 77 -0.54 0.31 40.44
CA GLY A 77 -0.10 1.43 39.62
C GLY A 77 1.41 1.41 39.36
N LYS A 78 1.78 1.59 38.09
CA LYS A 78 3.08 2.14 37.70
C LYS A 78 2.87 3.25 36.67
N LYS A 79 3.51 4.38 36.98
CA LYS A 79 3.53 5.67 36.27
C LYS A 79 3.40 5.54 34.75
N LYS A 80 2.39 6.21 34.17
CA LYS A 80 2.33 6.56 32.75
C LYS A 80 3.58 7.37 32.39
N LYS A 81 4.60 6.70 31.86
CA LYS A 81 5.63 7.36 31.05
C LYS A 81 4.95 7.71 29.74
N LYS A 82 4.51 8.97 29.59
CA LYS A 82 4.03 9.54 28.34
C LYS A 82 5.19 9.41 27.33
N LYS A 83 5.18 8.35 26.52
CA LYS A 83 6.21 8.13 25.50
C LYS A 83 5.94 9.14 24.38
N LYS A 84 6.98 9.87 23.98
CA LYS A 84 7.04 10.74 22.78
C LYS A 84 6.28 10.02 21.65
N GLY A 85 5.28 10.64 21.04
CA GLY A 85 5.47 11.69 20.04
C GLY A 85 5.61 11.03 18.66
N GLN A 86 4.56 11.16 17.83
CA GLN A 86 4.53 11.07 16.37
C GLN A 86 4.86 9.76 15.59
N ASP A 87 5.64 8.80 16.09
CA ASP A 87 6.17 7.75 15.18
C ASP A 87 5.41 6.41 15.15
N GLN A 88 4.33 6.24 15.91
CA GLN A 88 3.48 5.07 15.77
C GLN A 88 2.68 5.19 14.46
N TRP A 89 2.73 4.18 13.57
CA TRP A 89 2.00 4.19 12.31
C TRP A 89 0.50 3.95 12.50
N ASP A 90 -0.13 4.90 13.20
CA ASP A 90 -1.57 5.03 13.44
C ASP A 90 -2.21 3.78 14.10
N GLY A 91 -1.41 2.88 14.68
CA GLY A 91 -1.87 1.61 15.26
C GLY A 91 -1.21 0.34 14.66
N VAL A 92 -0.38 0.47 13.62
CA VAL A 92 0.40 -0.64 13.03
C VAL A 92 1.75 -0.87 13.76
N GLY A 93 2.07 -0.03 14.75
CA GLY A 93 3.39 0.03 15.38
C GLY A 93 4.34 1.00 14.65
N PRO A 94 5.52 1.31 15.20
CA PRO A 94 6.51 2.13 14.50
C PRO A 94 7.00 1.39 13.25
N LEU A 95 7.35 2.13 12.20
CA LEU A 95 8.21 1.59 11.15
C LEU A 95 9.57 1.34 11.80
N GLN A 96 10.19 0.20 11.52
CA GLN A 96 11.54 -0.05 12.03
C GLN A 96 12.49 0.93 11.36
N ASP A 97 13.02 1.88 12.13
CA ASP A 97 14.07 2.76 11.67
C ASP A 97 15.35 1.93 11.48
N SER A 98 15.71 1.64 10.24
CA SER A 98 17.08 1.31 9.88
C SER A 98 17.89 2.61 9.81
N ALA A 99 19.12 2.60 10.33
CA ALA A 99 20.02 3.76 10.22
C ALA A 99 20.27 4.16 8.75
N ASP A 100 20.19 3.19 7.84
CA ASP A 100 20.31 3.40 6.41
C ASP A 100 18.93 3.48 5.74
N PRO A 101 18.73 4.39 4.77
CA PRO A 101 17.53 4.39 3.94
C PRO A 101 17.42 3.07 3.14
N PRO A 102 16.20 2.62 2.80
CA PRO A 102 16.00 1.44 1.97
C PRO A 102 16.70 1.62 0.61
N LYS A 103 17.30 0.54 0.11
CA LYS A 103 18.00 0.51 -1.19
C LYS A 103 17.72 -0.80 -1.92
N GLY A 104 17.90 -0.79 -3.23
CA GLY A 104 17.73 -1.99 -4.05
C GLY A 104 16.36 -2.62 -3.86
N VAL A 105 16.35 -3.93 -3.66
CA VAL A 105 15.12 -4.72 -3.51
C VAL A 105 14.25 -4.27 -2.32
N GLN A 106 14.84 -3.71 -1.26
CA GLN A 106 14.09 -3.25 -0.09
C GLN A 106 13.11 -2.12 -0.42
N MET A 107 13.42 -1.33 -1.45
CA MET A 107 12.54 -0.27 -1.91
C MET A 107 11.18 -0.81 -2.36
N LEU A 108 11.11 -2.05 -2.88
CA LEU A 108 9.87 -2.62 -3.43
C LEU A 108 8.76 -2.74 -2.37
N TRP A 109 9.10 -3.04 -1.11
CA TRP A 109 8.12 -3.20 -0.03
C TRP A 109 8.14 -2.07 1.00
N HIS A 110 9.09 -1.15 0.91
CA HIS A 110 9.20 -0.05 1.85
C HIS A 110 8.10 1.01 1.61
N PRO A 111 7.45 1.56 2.65
CA PRO A 111 6.37 2.54 2.52
C PRO A 111 6.67 3.78 1.69
N SER A 112 7.94 4.18 1.56
CA SER A 112 8.35 5.33 0.74
C SER A 112 8.04 5.16 -0.76
N ILE A 113 7.85 3.93 -1.24
CA ILE A 113 7.49 3.68 -2.65
C ILE A 113 6.08 4.16 -2.99
N VAL A 114 5.22 4.37 -1.99
CA VAL A 114 3.83 4.80 -2.20
C VAL A 114 3.75 6.17 -2.85
N LYS A 115 4.57 7.13 -2.41
CA LYS A 115 4.46 8.52 -2.87
C LYS A 115 4.70 8.65 -4.39
N PRO A 116 5.78 8.08 -4.99
CA PRO A 116 5.95 8.08 -6.44
C PRO A 116 4.74 7.52 -7.21
N TYR A 117 4.15 6.40 -6.74
CA TYR A 117 2.96 5.84 -7.40
C TYR A 117 1.75 6.75 -7.28
N LEU A 118 1.51 7.37 -6.12
CA LEU A 118 0.38 8.29 -5.95
C LEU A 118 0.55 9.55 -6.81
N THR A 119 1.78 10.07 -6.95
CA THR A 119 2.07 11.21 -7.84
C THR A 119 1.79 10.84 -9.31
N LEU A 120 2.24 9.66 -9.77
CA LEU A 120 1.88 9.17 -11.10
C LEU A 120 0.37 9.08 -11.28
N LEU A 121 -0.35 8.52 -10.30
CA LEU A 121 -1.80 8.39 -10.36
C LEU A 121 -2.55 9.73 -10.39
N SER A 122 -1.96 10.81 -9.87
CA SER A 122 -2.56 12.14 -9.87
C SER A 122 -2.17 13.02 -11.06
N GLU A 123 -0.99 12.82 -11.64
CA GLU A 123 -0.41 13.74 -12.64
C GLU A 123 -0.33 13.13 -14.05
N CYS A 124 -0.36 11.81 -14.18
CA CYS A 124 -0.22 11.11 -15.46
C CYS A 124 -1.56 11.01 -16.19
N SER A 125 -1.53 11.13 -17.52
CA SER A 125 -2.68 10.92 -18.41
C SER A 125 -2.59 9.61 -19.20
N ASN A 126 -1.40 9.01 -19.28
CA ASN A 126 -1.18 7.73 -19.94
C ASN A 126 -1.88 6.58 -19.18
N PRO A 127 -2.89 5.91 -19.80
CA PRO A 127 -3.65 4.86 -19.12
C PRO A 127 -2.83 3.63 -18.75
N ASP A 128 -1.80 3.28 -19.53
CA ASP A 128 -0.95 2.12 -19.23
C ASP A 128 -0.06 2.39 -18.00
N THR A 129 0.41 3.63 -17.85
CA THR A 129 1.13 4.07 -16.63
C THR A 129 0.21 4.07 -15.40
N LEU A 130 -1.02 4.60 -15.53
CA LEU A 130 -2.01 4.60 -14.44
C LEU A 130 -2.39 3.17 -14.03
N GLU A 131 -2.68 2.29 -14.98
CA GLU A 131 -2.96 0.87 -14.77
C GLU A 131 -1.75 0.18 -14.10
N GLY A 132 -0.55 0.50 -14.56
CA GLY A 132 0.72 0.02 -14.02
C GLY A 132 0.89 0.37 -12.54
N ALA A 133 0.73 1.65 -12.19
CA ALA A 133 0.92 2.18 -10.83
C ALA A 133 -0.16 1.66 -9.87
N ALA A 134 -1.43 1.64 -10.30
CA ALA A 134 -2.53 1.06 -9.51
C ALA A 134 -2.31 -0.44 -9.29
N GLY A 135 -1.86 -1.16 -10.31
CA GLY A 135 -1.50 -2.58 -10.22
C GLY A 135 -0.32 -2.84 -9.27
N ALA A 136 0.67 -1.94 -9.21
CA ALA A 136 1.77 -2.06 -8.25
C ALA A 136 1.27 -1.90 -6.81
N LEU A 137 0.46 -0.87 -6.54
CA LEU A 137 -0.16 -0.67 -5.22
C LEU A 137 -1.08 -1.84 -4.83
N GLN A 138 -1.81 -2.40 -5.78
CA GLN A 138 -2.61 -3.62 -5.59
C GLN A 138 -1.75 -4.78 -5.09
N ASN A 139 -0.64 -5.06 -5.79
CA ASN A 139 0.29 -6.14 -5.43
C ASN A 139 0.86 -5.94 -4.02
N LEU A 140 1.30 -4.72 -3.71
CA LEU A 140 1.93 -4.39 -2.43
C LEU A 140 0.95 -4.43 -1.26
N ALA A 141 -0.31 -4.05 -1.47
CA ALA A 141 -1.34 -4.03 -0.44
C ALA A 141 -1.97 -5.42 -0.16
N ALA A 142 -1.61 -6.46 -0.92
CA ALA A 142 -2.22 -7.77 -0.83
C ALA A 142 -1.84 -8.55 0.45
N GLY A 143 -2.82 -9.23 1.05
CA GLY A 143 -2.60 -10.13 2.18
C GLY A 143 -2.28 -9.44 3.52
N SER A 144 -1.76 -10.23 4.46
CA SER A 144 -1.50 -9.84 5.85
C SER A 144 -0.02 -9.63 6.16
N TRP A 145 0.86 -9.61 5.15
CA TRP A 145 2.28 -9.38 5.37
C TRP A 145 2.51 -8.01 6.01
N LYS A 146 3.44 -7.93 6.98
CA LYS A 146 3.72 -6.71 7.76
C LYS A 146 3.91 -5.47 6.88
N TRP A 147 4.68 -5.61 5.80
CA TRP A 147 4.91 -4.50 4.85
C TRP A 147 3.65 -4.12 4.08
N SER A 148 2.78 -5.07 3.73
CA SER A 148 1.47 -4.77 3.12
C SER A 148 0.58 -3.97 4.07
N VAL A 149 0.62 -4.25 5.38
CA VAL A 149 -0.09 -3.43 6.38
C VAL A 149 0.47 -2.00 6.41
N TYR A 150 1.80 -1.82 6.39
CA TYR A 150 2.40 -0.49 6.34
C TYR A 150 2.09 0.25 5.03
N ILE A 151 2.08 -0.43 3.88
CA ILE A 151 1.71 0.16 2.59
C ILE A 151 0.28 0.69 2.63
N ARG A 152 -0.67 -0.08 3.17
CA ARG A 152 -2.07 0.37 3.33
C ARG A 152 -2.18 1.60 4.23
N ALA A 153 -1.40 1.64 5.31
CA ALA A 153 -1.35 2.81 6.19
C ALA A 153 -0.67 4.02 5.52
N ALA A 154 0.38 3.80 4.72
CA ALA A 154 1.09 4.84 3.98
C ALA A 154 0.20 5.48 2.93
N VAL A 155 -0.55 4.70 2.14
CA VAL A 155 -1.51 5.20 1.16
C VAL A 155 -2.54 6.12 1.83
N ARG A 156 -3.03 5.76 3.03
CA ARG A 156 -3.94 6.63 3.79
C ARG A 156 -3.27 7.93 4.23
N LYS A 157 -2.07 7.85 4.80
CA LYS A 157 -1.31 9.02 5.28
C LYS A 157 -0.96 10.00 4.17
N GLU A 158 -0.61 9.48 2.99
CA GLU A 158 -0.30 10.25 1.77
C GLU A 158 -1.57 10.72 1.03
N LYS A 159 -2.76 10.61 1.63
CA LYS A 159 -4.05 10.98 1.02
C LYS A 159 -4.31 10.28 -0.34
N GLY A 160 -3.82 9.07 -0.51
CA GLY A 160 -3.97 8.28 -1.73
C GLY A 160 -5.36 7.70 -1.93
N LEU A 161 -6.17 7.51 -0.87
CA LEU A 161 -7.52 6.97 -1.01
C LEU A 161 -8.44 7.85 -1.88
N PRO A 162 -8.52 9.19 -1.68
CA PRO A 162 -9.21 10.08 -2.62
C PRO A 162 -8.73 9.96 -4.07
N ILE A 163 -7.41 9.90 -4.31
CA ILE A 163 -6.83 9.77 -5.66
C ILE A 163 -7.35 8.50 -6.35
N LEU A 164 -7.27 7.36 -5.65
CA LEU A 164 -7.76 6.08 -6.16
C LEU A 164 -9.27 6.12 -6.44
N VAL A 165 -10.05 6.73 -5.56
CA VAL A 165 -11.50 6.85 -5.75
C VAL A 165 -11.85 7.73 -6.96
N GLU A 166 -11.13 8.83 -7.17
CA GLU A 166 -11.34 9.72 -8.31
C GLU A 166 -11.08 8.99 -9.64
N LEU A 167 -10.04 8.15 -9.69
CA LEU A 167 -9.72 7.33 -10.85
C LEU A 167 -10.79 6.28 -11.20
N LEU A 168 -11.74 5.96 -10.31
CA LEU A 168 -12.88 5.10 -10.66
C LEU A 168 -13.86 5.77 -11.64
N ARG A 169 -13.72 7.07 -11.89
CA ARG A 169 -14.62 7.86 -12.75
C ARG A 169 -14.09 8.05 -14.17
N ILE A 170 -12.88 7.57 -14.46
CA ILE A 170 -12.28 7.74 -15.78
C ILE A 170 -12.86 6.73 -16.77
N ASP A 171 -12.91 7.11 -18.04
CA ASP A 171 -13.41 6.25 -19.13
C ASP A 171 -12.30 5.30 -19.62
N ASN A 172 -11.89 4.38 -18.74
CA ASN A 172 -10.91 3.34 -19.07
C ASN A 172 -11.06 2.13 -18.15
N ASP A 173 -11.68 1.06 -18.68
CA ASP A 173 -11.99 -0.16 -17.90
C ASP A 173 -10.75 -0.81 -17.27
N ARG A 174 -9.60 -0.79 -17.96
CA ARG A 174 -8.36 -1.42 -17.45
C ARG A 174 -7.87 -0.70 -16.19
N VAL A 175 -7.84 0.64 -16.24
CA VAL A 175 -7.46 1.45 -15.08
C VAL A 175 -8.49 1.31 -13.95
N VAL A 176 -9.78 1.41 -14.27
CA VAL A 176 -10.86 1.25 -13.28
C VAL A 176 -10.77 -0.11 -12.57
N CYS A 177 -10.49 -1.19 -13.29
CA CYS A 177 -10.31 -2.52 -12.72
C CYS A 177 -9.09 -2.60 -11.79
N ALA A 178 -7.94 -2.09 -12.23
CA ALA A 178 -6.72 -2.07 -11.44
C ALA A 178 -6.92 -1.28 -10.13
N VAL A 179 -7.57 -0.12 -10.22
CA VAL A 179 -7.87 0.79 -9.11
C VAL A 179 -8.91 0.19 -8.14
N ALA A 180 -10.01 -0.36 -8.65
CA ALA A 180 -11.03 -1.00 -7.82
C ALA A 180 -10.45 -2.16 -7.01
N THR A 181 -9.57 -2.95 -7.64
CA THR A 181 -8.87 -4.06 -6.99
C THR A 181 -7.84 -3.56 -5.98
N ALA A 182 -7.11 -2.47 -6.28
CA ALA A 182 -6.23 -1.83 -5.31
C ALA A 182 -7.02 -1.35 -4.09
N LEU A 183 -8.15 -0.67 -4.27
CA LEU A 183 -9.05 -0.23 -3.20
C LEU A 183 -9.60 -1.39 -2.37
N ARG A 184 -9.96 -2.52 -3.00
CA ARG A 184 -10.34 -3.75 -2.29
C ARG A 184 -9.25 -4.20 -1.34
N ASN A 185 -7.99 -4.23 -1.80
CA ASN A 185 -6.85 -4.57 -0.94
C ASN A 185 -6.60 -3.50 0.13
N MET A 186 -6.75 -2.21 -0.18
CA MET A 186 -6.63 -1.12 0.81
C MET A 186 -7.64 -1.28 1.95
N ALA A 187 -8.86 -1.73 1.64
CA ALA A 187 -9.94 -1.95 2.61
C ALA A 187 -9.72 -3.16 3.55
N LEU A 188 -8.63 -3.92 3.38
CA LEU A 188 -8.18 -4.88 4.40
C LEU A 188 -7.71 -4.18 5.69
N ASP A 189 -7.33 -2.90 5.61
CA ASP A 189 -7.14 -2.04 6.79
C ASP A 189 -8.50 -1.44 7.20
N ILE A 190 -8.92 -1.71 8.44
CA ILE A 190 -10.21 -1.27 8.98
C ILE A 190 -10.39 0.25 8.87
N ARG A 191 -9.34 1.03 9.11
CA ARG A 191 -9.40 2.50 9.03
C ARG A 191 -9.58 2.97 7.59
N ASN A 192 -8.94 2.29 6.63
CA ASN A 192 -9.17 2.56 5.21
C ASN A 192 -10.61 2.21 4.83
N LYS A 193 -11.10 1.05 5.27
CA LYS A 193 -12.48 0.60 5.02
C LYS A 193 -13.51 1.62 5.51
N GLU A 194 -13.33 2.19 6.70
CA GLU A 194 -14.21 3.23 7.23
C GLU A 194 -14.18 4.52 6.38
N LEU A 195 -13.00 4.98 5.97
CA LEU A 195 -12.87 6.19 5.15
C LEU A 195 -13.44 6.02 3.74
N ILE A 196 -13.23 4.84 3.16
CA ILE A 196 -13.79 4.48 1.85
C ILE A 196 -15.31 4.35 1.94
N GLY A 197 -15.80 3.62 2.94
CA GLY A 197 -17.21 3.25 3.10
C GLY A 197 -18.13 4.43 3.44
N LYS A 198 -17.62 5.44 4.15
CA LYS A 198 -18.39 6.66 4.49
C LYS A 198 -18.77 7.50 3.27
N THR A 199 -18.08 7.33 2.14
CA THR A 199 -18.17 8.30 1.04
C THR A 199 -18.33 7.64 -0.35
N HIS A 200 -17.93 6.38 -0.56
CA HIS A 200 -17.75 5.84 -1.93
C HIS A 200 -18.22 4.39 -2.17
N THR A 201 -18.97 3.78 -1.25
CA THR A 201 -19.39 2.36 -1.33
C THR A 201 -20.10 2.00 -2.64
N LEU A 202 -20.99 2.86 -3.13
CA LEU A 202 -21.74 2.60 -4.38
C LEU A 202 -20.84 2.62 -5.62
N HIS A 203 -19.88 3.54 -5.67
CA HIS A 203 -18.96 3.67 -6.80
C HIS A 203 -18.03 2.46 -6.91
N ILE A 204 -17.55 1.97 -5.77
CA ILE A 204 -16.65 0.81 -5.72
C ILE A 204 -17.41 -0.48 -6.04
N ALA A 205 -18.62 -0.66 -5.51
CA ALA A 205 -19.44 -1.83 -5.83
C ALA A 205 -19.77 -1.90 -7.32
N SER A 206 -20.11 -0.75 -7.94
CA SER A 206 -20.34 -0.67 -9.39
C SER A 206 -19.10 -0.99 -10.21
N ALA A 207 -17.94 -0.45 -9.81
CA ALA A 207 -16.67 -0.70 -10.50
C ALA A 207 -16.20 -2.16 -10.35
N LEU A 208 -16.38 -2.77 -9.18
CA LEU A 208 -16.04 -4.18 -8.97
C LEU A 208 -16.95 -5.10 -9.81
N ALA A 209 -18.25 -4.79 -9.87
CA ALA A 209 -19.20 -5.54 -10.68
C ALA A 209 -18.91 -5.43 -12.19
N SER A 210 -18.57 -4.24 -12.69
CA SER A 210 -18.21 -4.05 -14.10
C SER A 210 -16.90 -4.76 -14.48
N CYS A 211 -16.02 -4.97 -13.51
CA CYS A 211 -14.75 -5.66 -13.68
C CYS A 211 -14.83 -7.19 -13.52
N GLY A 212 -16.03 -7.75 -13.31
CA GLY A 212 -16.22 -9.20 -13.12
C GLY A 212 -15.64 -9.73 -11.79
N LEU A 213 -15.38 -8.85 -10.83
CA LEU A 213 -14.86 -9.21 -9.52
C LEU A 213 -16.04 -9.34 -8.54
N SER A 214 -16.23 -10.53 -7.96
CA SER A 214 -17.24 -10.72 -6.92
C SER A 214 -16.87 -9.94 -5.66
N VAL A 215 -17.85 -9.24 -5.07
CA VAL A 215 -17.76 -8.51 -3.79
C VAL A 215 -17.47 -9.46 -2.63
#